data_AF-A0A7R9W4M4-F1
#
_entry.id   AF-A0A7R9W4M4-F1
#
_cell.length_a   1.000
_cell.length_b   1.000
_cell.length_c   1.000
_cell.angle_alpha   90.00
_cell.angle_beta   90.00
_cell.angle_gamma   90.00
#
_symmetry.space_group_name_H-M   'P 1'
#
loop_
_entity.id
_entity.type
_entity.pdbx_description
1 polymer ?
#
loop_
_entity_poly.entity_id
_entity_poly.type
_entity_poly.pdbx_seq_one_letter_code
_entity_poly.pdbx_strand_id
1 'polypeptide(L)'
;FVCICTLPSVVGYVMIWCLVPESPRFLALQGRYDQAAQSANQVALSMGYRGTLIRDSEIEHHFTDSARRGSLMRQPTGIRDKIQHALEKMQLVYKRELRRPTIIIQILWIAASCGGSLGQWLVAVFHKLDLKNIYLNFIWLNCSCIPGNIASAILTDRIGRNRFFTGAMFLTGAALIGT
;
A
#
# COMPACT_ATOMS: atom_id res chain seq x y z
N PHE A 1 -14.24 -15.85 -22.24
CA PHE A 1 -13.05 -15.05 -21.90
C PHE A 1 -13.36 -13.98 -20.85
N VAL A 2 -14.17 -12.96 -21.14
CA VAL A 2 -14.54 -11.89 -20.19
C VAL A 2 -15.06 -12.44 -18.85
N CYS A 3 -15.97 -13.42 -18.88
CA CYS A 3 -16.54 -14.00 -17.65
C CYS A 3 -15.51 -14.70 -16.75
N ILE A 4 -14.47 -15.31 -17.34
CA ILE A 4 -13.38 -15.95 -16.61
C ILE A 4 -12.47 -14.88 -15.99
N CYS A 5 -12.22 -13.78 -16.71
CA CYS A 5 -11.42 -12.66 -16.22
C CYS A 5 -12.11 -11.86 -15.11
N THR A 6 -13.44 -11.80 -15.09
CA THR A 6 -14.21 -11.11 -14.04
C THR A 6 -14.44 -11.97 -12.81
N LEU A 7 -14.26 -13.30 -12.90
CA LEU A 7 -14.51 -14.22 -11.79
C LEU A 7 -13.70 -13.88 -10.53
N PRO A 8 -12.39 -13.60 -10.58
CA PRO A 8 -11.63 -13.20 -9.41
C PRO A 8 -12.14 -11.89 -8.79
N SER A 9 -12.59 -10.94 -9.62
CA SER A 9 -13.15 -9.67 -9.15
C SER A 9 -14.49 -9.85 -8.44
N VAL A 10 -15.38 -10.69 -8.99
CA VAL A 10 -16.67 -11.00 -8.38
C VAL A 10 -16.48 -11.78 -7.08
N VAL A 11 -15.61 -12.79 -7.08
CA VAL A 11 -15.28 -13.55 -5.86
C VAL A 11 -14.66 -12.64 -4.80
N GLY A 12 -13.73 -11.75 -5.20
CA GLY A 12 -13.13 -10.77 -4.31
C GLY A 12 -14.16 -9.82 -3.72
N TYR A 13 -15.09 -9.31 -4.54
CA TYR A 13 -16.19 -8.48 -4.09
C TYR A 13 -17.07 -9.19 -3.05
N VAL A 14 -17.50 -10.43 -3.35
CA VAL A 14 -18.32 -11.23 -2.44
C VAL A 14 -17.57 -11.53 -1.13
N MET A 15 -16.28 -11.88 -1.20
CA MET A 15 -15.45 -12.11 -0.02
C MET A 15 -15.32 -10.85 0.84
N ILE A 16 -15.04 -9.69 0.24
CA ILE A 16 -14.91 -8.44 0.99
C ILE A 16 -16.24 -8.10 1.67
N TRP A 17 -17.34 -8.20 0.93
CA TRP A 17 -18.66 -7.87 1.46
C TRP A 17 -19.10 -8.79 2.61
N CYS A 18 -18.78 -10.09 2.53
CA CYS A 18 -19.17 -11.04 3.58
C CYS A 18 -18.20 -11.08 4.78
N LEU A 19 -16.90 -10.84 4.56
CA LEU A 19 -15.85 -11.18 5.54
C LEU A 19 -15.22 -9.97 6.21
N VAL A 20 -15.24 -8.80 5.59
CA VAL A 20 -14.51 -7.62 6.07
C VAL A 20 -15.49 -6.70 6.81
N PRO A 21 -15.39 -6.59 8.15
CA PRO A 21 -16.17 -5.60 8.88
C PRO A 21 -15.70 -4.18 8.50
N GLU A 22 -16.63 -3.23 8.57
CA GLU A 22 -16.35 -1.80 8.35
C GLU A 22 -15.20 -1.31 9.24
N SER A 23 -14.36 -0.43 8.71
CA SER A 23 -13.13 -0.06 9.42
C SER A 23 -13.46 0.71 10.72
N PRO A 24 -12.90 0.31 11.89
CA PRO A 24 -13.19 0.97 13.16
C PRO A 24 -12.89 2.47 13.16
N ARG A 25 -11.83 2.87 12.44
CA ARG A 25 -11.43 4.28 12.29
C ARG A 25 -12.49 5.10 11.56
N PHE A 26 -13.12 4.55 10.53
CA PHE A 26 -14.16 5.24 9.78
C PHE A 26 -15.41 5.48 10.64
N LEU A 27 -15.85 4.44 11.36
CA LEU A 27 -16.99 4.52 12.27
C LEU A 27 -16.76 5.52 13.42
N ALA A 28 -15.55 5.54 13.99
CA ALA A 28 -15.18 6.49 15.05
C ALA A 28 -15.19 7.95 14.55
N LEU A 29 -14.78 8.21 13.30
CA LEU A 29 -14.83 9.55 12.71
C LEU A 29 -16.26 10.03 12.41
N GLN A 30 -17.21 9.12 12.23
CA GLN A 30 -18.63 9.44 12.09
C GLN A 30 -19.35 9.65 13.44
N GLY A 31 -18.64 9.50 14.57
CA GLY A 31 -19.23 9.59 15.91
C GLY A 31 -19.97 8.32 16.34
N ARG A 32 -19.86 7.20 15.61
CA ARG A 32 -20.47 5.91 15.95
C ARG A 32 -19.48 5.07 16.78
N TYR A 33 -19.23 5.49 18.01
CA TYR A 33 -18.19 4.90 18.87
C TYR A 33 -18.49 3.44 19.27
N ASP A 34 -19.75 3.10 19.52
CA ASP A 34 -20.16 1.73 19.89
C ASP A 34 -19.80 0.73 18.78
N GLN A 35 -20.09 1.09 17.53
CA GLN A 35 -19.86 0.22 16.38
C GLN A 35 -18.37 0.14 16.03
N ALA A 36 -17.63 1.23 16.25
CA ALA A 36 -16.18 1.23 16.13
C ALA A 36 -15.54 0.26 17.14
N ALA A 37 -16.01 0.26 18.39
CA ALA A 37 -15.55 -0.66 19.43
C ALA A 37 -15.86 -2.10 19.06
N GLN A 38 -17.10 -2.39 18.63
CA GLN A 38 -17.50 -3.73 18.20
C GLN A 38 -16.66 -4.26 17.04
N SER A 39 -16.46 -3.45 15.99
CA SER A 39 -15.63 -3.83 14.84
C SER A 39 -14.16 -4.06 15.23
N ALA A 40 -13.58 -3.18 16.06
CA ALA A 40 -12.20 -3.34 16.53
C ALA A 40 -12.03 -4.60 17.38
N ASN A 41 -12.99 -4.87 18.27
CA ASN A 41 -13.00 -6.04 19.13
C ASN A 41 -13.21 -7.33 18.32
N GLN A 42 -14.06 -7.32 17.30
CA GLN A 42 -14.25 -8.46 16.39
C GLN A 42 -12.94 -8.83 15.69
N VAL A 43 -12.22 -7.83 15.15
CA VAL A 43 -10.92 -8.05 14.52
C VAL A 43 -9.89 -8.53 15.53
N ALA A 44 -9.82 -7.93 16.73
CA ALA A 44 -8.91 -8.35 17.80
C ALA A 44 -9.15 -9.82 18.21
N LEU A 45 -10.42 -10.22 18.40
CA LEU A 45 -10.79 -11.59 18.74
C LEU A 45 -10.43 -12.58 17.62
N SER A 46 -10.63 -12.20 16.35
CA SER A 46 -10.23 -13.04 15.22
C SER A 46 -8.71 -13.26 15.10
N MET A 47 -7.92 -12.34 15.66
CA MET A 47 -6.45 -12.47 15.75
C MET A 47 -5.99 -13.23 17.01
N GLY A 48 -6.93 -13.74 17.83
CA GLY A 48 -6.63 -14.50 19.05
C GLY A 48 -6.27 -13.62 20.25
N TYR A 49 -6.63 -12.33 20.24
CA TYR A 49 -6.41 -11.45 21.38
C TYR A 49 -7.28 -11.86 22.57
N ARG A 50 -6.68 -12.00 23.76
CA ARG A 50 -7.34 -12.42 25.02
C ARG A 50 -7.34 -11.33 26.10
N GLY A 51 -6.97 -10.10 25.75
CA GLY A 51 -6.91 -8.98 26.69
C GLY A 51 -8.27 -8.31 26.90
N THR A 52 -8.25 -7.16 27.58
CA THR A 52 -9.43 -6.33 27.79
C THR A 52 -9.93 -5.76 26.47
N LEU A 53 -11.23 -5.97 26.20
CA LEU A 53 -11.90 -5.44 25.03
C LEU A 53 -11.97 -3.91 25.11
N ILE A 54 -11.79 -3.25 23.97
CA ILE A 54 -11.82 -1.79 23.87
C ILE A 54 -13.24 -1.30 24.16
N ARG A 55 -13.36 -0.33 25.06
CA ARG A 55 -14.64 0.27 25.45
C ARG A 55 -14.97 1.49 24.59
N ASP A 56 -16.25 1.76 24.43
CA ASP A 56 -16.81 2.96 23.78
C ASP A 56 -16.14 4.25 24.27
N SER A 57 -15.98 4.40 25.59
CA SER A 57 -15.39 5.59 26.22
C SER A 57 -13.90 5.80 25.90
N GLU A 58 -13.13 4.73 25.65
CA GLU A 58 -11.72 4.84 25.27
C GLU A 58 -11.56 5.34 23.83
N ILE A 59 -12.43 4.86 22.93
CA ILE A 59 -12.48 5.32 21.54
C ILE A 59 -12.97 6.76 21.51
N GLU A 60 -14.03 7.07 22.25
CA GLU A 60 -14.53 8.43 22.36
C GLU A 60 -13.42 9.36 22.86
N HIS A 61 -12.72 9.04 23.96
CA HIS A 61 -11.63 9.89 24.43
C HIS A 61 -10.51 10.11 23.39
N HIS A 62 -10.07 9.05 22.70
CA HIS A 62 -8.99 9.12 21.71
C HIS A 62 -9.39 9.89 20.43
N PHE A 63 -10.63 9.70 19.98
CA PHE A 63 -11.13 10.33 18.77
C PHE A 63 -11.78 11.69 19.00
N THR A 64 -12.23 12.04 20.20
CA THR A 64 -12.79 13.37 20.51
C THR A 64 -11.72 14.45 20.45
N ASP A 65 -10.50 14.16 20.89
CA ASP A 65 -9.35 15.09 20.78
C ASP A 65 -8.91 15.29 19.32
N SER A 66 -9.01 14.21 18.52
CA SER A 66 -8.78 14.22 17.07
C SER A 66 -9.91 14.92 16.31
N ALA A 67 -11.17 14.74 16.74
CA ALA A 67 -12.37 15.37 16.20
C ALA A 67 -12.43 16.85 16.55
N ARG A 68 -11.96 17.28 17.73
CA ARG A 68 -11.78 18.69 18.10
C ARG A 68 -10.74 19.38 17.20
N ARG A 69 -9.62 18.70 16.90
CA ARG A 69 -8.65 19.20 15.90
C ARG A 69 -9.23 19.23 14.49
N GLY A 70 -10.07 18.25 14.14
CA GLY A 70 -10.77 18.17 12.86
C GLY A 70 -11.90 19.19 12.71
N SER A 71 -12.62 19.54 13.78
CA SER A 71 -13.74 20.48 13.78
C SER A 71 -13.29 21.94 13.83
N LEU A 72 -12.11 22.22 14.39
CA LEU A 72 -11.39 23.49 14.18
C LEU A 72 -10.92 23.65 12.74
N MET A 73 -10.74 22.54 12.01
CA MET A 73 -10.50 22.55 10.57
C MET A 73 -11.83 22.75 9.85
N ARG A 74 -12.21 24.03 9.66
CA ARG A 74 -13.31 24.50 8.82
C ARG A 74 -13.40 23.64 7.54
N GLN A 75 -14.46 22.86 7.39
CA GLN A 75 -14.68 22.11 6.16
C GLN A 75 -14.87 23.12 5.03
N PRO A 76 -14.04 23.09 3.97
CA PRO A 76 -14.21 23.98 2.83
C PRO A 76 -15.51 23.66 2.10
N THR A 77 -16.45 24.61 2.16
CA THR A 77 -17.76 24.50 1.52
C THR A 77 -17.68 24.68 0.01
N GLY A 78 -16.58 25.24 -0.52
CA GLY A 78 -16.33 25.43 -1.95
C GLY A 78 -15.30 24.46 -2.56
N ILE A 79 -15.46 24.12 -3.84
CA ILE A 79 -14.47 23.35 -4.64
C ILE A 79 -13.12 24.09 -4.66
N ARG A 80 -13.13 25.42 -4.76
CA ARG A 80 -11.94 26.26 -4.72
C ARG A 80 -11.20 26.14 -3.39
N ASP A 81 -11.95 26.13 -2.29
CA ASP A 81 -11.38 25.99 -0.95
C ASP A 81 -10.84 24.57 -0.71
N LYS A 82 -11.49 23.54 -1.29
CA LYS A 82 -10.96 22.16 -1.29
C LYS A 82 -9.63 22.05 -2.04
N ILE A 83 -9.53 22.68 -3.22
CA ILE A 83 -8.30 22.71 -4.01
C ILE A 83 -7.21 23.47 -3.25
N GLN A 84 -7.55 24.61 -2.66
CA GLN A 84 -6.60 25.42 -1.90
C GLN A 84 -6.09 24.68 -0.66
N HIS A 85 -6.96 24.04 0.12
CA HIS A 85 -6.54 23.22 1.25
C HIS A 85 -5.77 21.96 0.84
N ALA A 86 -6.08 21.37 -0.31
CA ALA A 86 -5.30 20.26 -0.84
C ALA A 86 -3.89 20.71 -1.23
N LEU A 87 -3.75 21.87 -1.87
CA LEU A 87 -2.47 22.50 -2.20
C LEU A 87 -1.66 22.85 -0.95
N GLU A 88 -2.29 23.46 0.04
CA GLU A 88 -1.67 23.76 1.33
C GLU A 88 -1.16 22.48 2.00
N LYS A 89 -1.95 21.41 2.01
CA LYS A 89 -1.54 20.11 2.56
C LYS A 89 -0.39 19.48 1.77
N MET A 90 -0.40 19.55 0.44
CA MET A 90 0.72 19.08 -0.38
C MET A 90 2.01 19.86 -0.09
N GLN A 91 1.89 21.19 0.10
CA GLN A 91 3.02 22.04 0.46
C GLN A 91 3.54 21.76 1.87
N LEU A 92 2.67 21.39 2.82
CA LEU A 92 3.06 20.99 4.18
C LEU A 92 3.98 19.76 4.19
N VAL A 93 3.75 18.79 3.30
CA VAL A 93 4.58 17.57 3.19
C VAL A 93 6.01 17.91 2.74
N TYR A 94 6.18 19.00 1.97
CA TYR A 94 7.48 19.46 1.48
C TYR A 94 8.22 20.42 2.43
N LYS A 95 7.74 20.57 3.67
CA LYS A 95 8.45 21.33 4.72
C LYS A 95 9.81 20.71 5.04
N ARG A 96 10.74 21.57 5.50
CA ARG A 96 12.17 21.27 5.68
C ARG A 96 12.47 19.99 6.49
N GLU A 97 11.58 19.65 7.43
CA GLU A 97 11.70 18.46 8.29
C GLU A 97 11.37 17.14 7.57
N LEU A 98 10.38 17.14 6.66
CA LEU A 98 9.93 15.94 5.94
C LEU A 98 10.38 15.87 4.47
N ARG A 99 10.94 16.97 3.94
CA ARG A 99 11.36 17.06 2.54
C ARG A 99 12.43 16.03 2.17
N ARG A 100 13.42 15.78 3.04
CA ARG A 100 14.50 14.81 2.76
C ARG A 100 13.96 13.38 2.58
N PRO A 101 13.21 12.78 3.53
CA PRO A 101 12.59 11.47 3.33
C PRO A 101 11.65 11.42 2.12
N THR A 102 10.85 12.47 1.91
CA THR A 102 9.86 12.51 0.82
C THR A 102 10.53 12.48 -0.54
N ILE A 103 11.58 13.29 -0.76
CA ILE A 103 12.33 13.31 -2.02
C ILE A 103 13.01 11.96 -2.28
N ILE A 104 13.61 11.37 -1.24
CA ILE A 104 14.26 10.06 -1.37
C ILE A 104 13.23 9.02 -1.83
N ILE A 105 12.06 8.97 -1.20
CA ILE A 105 10.98 8.03 -1.56
C ILE A 105 10.44 8.30 -2.98
N GLN A 106 10.31 9.56 -3.40
CA GLN A 106 9.86 9.91 -4.75
C GLN A 106 10.86 9.46 -5.83
N ILE A 107 12.15 9.73 -5.62
CA ILE A 107 13.22 9.25 -6.51
C ILE A 107 13.20 7.72 -6.57
N LEU A 108 12.99 7.07 -5.43
CA LEU A 108 12.83 5.62 -5.34
C LEU A 108 11.71 5.09 -6.23
N TRP A 109 10.56 5.74 -6.15
CA TRP A 109 9.38 5.40 -6.94
C TRP A 109 9.61 5.61 -8.43
N ILE A 110 10.29 6.69 -8.82
CA ILE A 110 10.63 6.96 -10.22
C ILE A 110 11.59 5.89 -10.75
N ALA A 111 12.64 5.55 -9.99
CA ALA A 111 13.59 4.51 -10.36
C ALA A 111 12.91 3.14 -10.49
N ALA A 112 12.06 2.78 -9.53
CA ALA A 112 11.27 1.54 -9.57
C ALA A 112 10.31 1.52 -10.77
N SER A 113 9.67 2.64 -11.11
CA SER A 113 8.77 2.74 -12.26
C SER A 113 9.51 2.56 -13.59
N CYS A 114 10.74 3.07 -13.70
CA CYS A 114 11.59 2.85 -14.87
C CYS A 114 11.94 1.36 -15.05
N GLY A 115 12.35 0.69 -13.96
CA GLY A 115 12.63 -0.75 -13.99
C GLY A 115 11.39 -1.59 -14.33
N GLY A 116 10.24 -1.28 -13.73
CA GLY A 116 8.98 -1.96 -14.02
C GLY A 116 8.49 -1.75 -15.46
N SER A 117 8.81 -0.62 -16.07
CA SER A 117 8.48 -0.33 -17.45
C SER A 117 9.17 -1.28 -18.42
N LEU A 118 10.44 -1.64 -18.18
CA LEU A 118 11.14 -2.64 -19.01
C LEU A 118 10.46 -4.02 -18.97
N GLY A 119 9.88 -4.39 -17.82
CA GLY A 119 9.09 -5.61 -17.67
C GLY A 119 7.84 -5.67 -18.55
N GLN A 120 7.24 -4.52 -18.89
CA GLN A 120 6.08 -4.46 -19.79
C GLN A 120 6.44 -4.80 -21.25
N TRP A 121 7.68 -4.52 -21.67
CA TRP A 121 8.18 -4.79 -23.02
C TRP A 121 8.93 -6.12 -23.14
N LEU A 122 8.93 -6.91 -22.07
CA LEU A 122 9.68 -8.16 -21.97
C LEU A 122 9.37 -9.14 -23.12
N VAL A 123 8.11 -9.21 -23.56
CA VAL A 123 7.70 -10.05 -24.69
C VAL A 123 8.37 -9.61 -25.99
N ALA A 124 8.48 -8.29 -26.22
CA ALA A 124 9.18 -7.74 -27.38
C ALA A 124 10.70 -7.98 -27.30
N VAL A 125 11.28 -7.96 -26.09
CA VAL A 125 12.69 -8.31 -25.86
C VAL A 125 12.94 -9.79 -26.15
N PHE A 126 12.08 -10.70 -25.65
CA PHE A 126 12.19 -12.13 -25.93
C PHE A 126 11.98 -12.47 -27.41
N HIS A 127 11.13 -11.72 -28.11
CA HIS A 127 11.00 -11.84 -29.57
C HIS A 127 12.28 -11.45 -30.31
N LYS A 128 13.03 -10.44 -29.83
CA LYS A 128 14.31 -10.05 -30.44
C LYS A 128 15.46 -11.01 -30.13
N LEU A 129 15.36 -11.77 -29.05
CA LEU A 129 16.38 -12.74 -28.62
C LEU A 129 16.17 -14.16 -29.21
N ASP A 130 15.20 -14.34 -30.12
CA ASP A 130 14.85 -15.60 -30.79
C ASP A 130 14.73 -16.81 -29.85
N LEU A 131 14.14 -16.58 -28.67
CA LEU A 131 13.96 -17.62 -27.67
C LEU A 131 12.82 -18.56 -28.06
N LYS A 132 13.10 -19.87 -28.13
CA LYS A 132 12.08 -20.91 -28.31
C LYS A 132 11.06 -20.85 -27.16
N ASN A 133 9.77 -20.84 -27.50
CA ASN A 133 8.61 -20.84 -26.59
C ASN A 133 8.54 -19.63 -25.63
N ILE A 134 8.25 -18.44 -26.18
CA ILE A 134 8.11 -17.16 -25.46
C ILE A 134 7.20 -17.28 -24.22
N TYR A 135 6.06 -17.96 -24.34
CA TYR A 135 5.09 -18.12 -23.24
C TYR A 135 5.65 -18.93 -22.05
N LEU A 136 6.48 -19.95 -22.32
CA LEU A 136 7.05 -20.80 -21.28
C LEU A 136 8.14 -20.04 -20.50
N ASN A 137 8.96 -19.24 -21.19
CA ASN A 137 9.91 -18.33 -20.56
C ASN A 137 9.20 -17.27 -19.68
N PHE A 138 8.04 -16.77 -20.12
CA PHE A 138 7.23 -15.85 -19.32
C PHE A 138 6.69 -16.53 -18.05
N ILE A 139 6.21 -17.77 -18.14
CA ILE A 139 5.76 -18.54 -16.97
C ILE A 139 6.91 -18.74 -15.99
N TRP A 140 8.10 -19.15 -16.45
CA TRP A 140 9.27 -19.31 -15.57
C TRP A 140 9.67 -18.01 -14.87
N LEU A 141 9.64 -16.88 -15.58
CA LEU A 141 9.93 -15.59 -14.96
C LEU A 141 8.93 -15.27 -13.85
N ASN A 142 7.62 -15.39 -14.11
CA ASN A 142 6.60 -15.13 -13.10
C ASN A 142 6.69 -16.10 -11.92
N CYS A 143 6.99 -17.38 -12.19
CA CYS A 143 7.27 -18.37 -11.16
C CYS A 143 8.48 -17.98 -10.31
N SER A 144 9.52 -17.38 -10.88
CA SER A 144 10.70 -16.88 -10.15
C SER A 144 10.42 -15.60 -9.35
N CYS A 145 9.46 -14.78 -9.77
CA CYS A 145 9.07 -13.57 -9.03
C CYS A 145 8.42 -13.89 -7.68
N ILE A 146 7.66 -14.99 -7.59
CA ILE A 146 6.99 -15.41 -6.35
C ILE A 146 7.98 -15.67 -5.19
N PRO A 147 8.99 -16.56 -5.32
CA PRO A 147 9.98 -16.75 -4.27
C PRO A 147 10.83 -15.50 -4.06
N GLY A 148 11.07 -14.69 -5.10
CA GLY A 148 11.75 -13.40 -4.97
C GLY A 148 11.01 -12.43 -4.05
N ASN A 149 9.69 -12.31 -4.19
CA ASN A 149 8.85 -11.46 -3.33
C ASN A 149 8.81 -11.97 -1.89
N ILE A 150 8.73 -13.29 -1.69
CA ILE A 150 8.75 -13.90 -0.35
C ILE A 150 10.12 -13.68 0.31
N ALA A 151 11.21 -13.94 -0.41
CA ALA A 151 12.57 -13.70 0.07
C ALA A 151 12.76 -12.21 0.40
N SER A 152 12.26 -11.30 -0.45
CA SER A 152 12.29 -9.86 -0.21
C SER A 152 11.56 -9.48 1.08
N ALA A 153 10.40 -10.07 1.37
CA ALA A 153 9.67 -9.82 2.61
C ALA A 153 10.51 -10.25 3.83
N ILE A 154 11.01 -11.50 3.83
CA ILE A 154 11.82 -12.04 4.93
C ILE A 154 13.10 -11.24 5.14
N LEU A 155 13.76 -10.84 4.04
CA LEU A 155 15.03 -10.13 4.09
C LEU A 155 14.85 -8.67 4.52
N THR A 156 13.72 -8.05 4.18
CA THR A 156 13.37 -6.71 4.65
C THR A 156 13.22 -6.69 6.18
N ASP A 157 12.59 -7.71 6.75
CA ASP A 157 12.40 -7.84 8.19
C ASP A 157 13.71 -8.12 8.93
N ARG A 158 14.65 -8.83 8.29
CA ARG A 158 15.95 -9.23 8.90
C ARG A 158 17.05 -8.18 8.78
N ILE A 159 17.22 -7.56 7.61
CA ILE A 159 18.37 -6.69 7.27
C ILE A 159 18.03 -5.20 7.44
N GLY A 160 16.73 -4.88 7.53
CA GLY A 160 16.23 -3.52 7.61
C GLY A 160 16.02 -2.89 6.24
N ARG A 161 14.91 -2.15 6.11
CA ARG A 161 14.36 -1.64 4.84
C ARG A 161 15.36 -0.85 3.98
N ASN A 162 16.15 0.04 4.59
CA ASN A 162 17.04 0.92 3.82
C ASN A 162 18.25 0.19 3.25
N ARG A 163 18.84 -0.76 3.98
CA ARG A 163 20.04 -1.49 3.53
C ARG A 163 19.69 -2.49 2.44
N PHE A 164 18.57 -3.18 2.59
CA PHE A 164 18.06 -4.09 1.58
C PHE A 164 17.78 -3.37 0.26
N PHE A 165 17.08 -2.23 0.32
CA PHE A 165 16.73 -1.49 -0.90
C PHE A 165 17.96 -0.98 -1.66
N THR A 166 18.92 -0.36 -0.96
CA THR A 166 20.16 0.11 -1.57
C THR A 166 20.96 -1.06 -2.17
N GLY A 167 21.05 -2.19 -1.47
CA GLY A 167 21.71 -3.40 -1.98
C GLY A 167 21.09 -3.95 -3.26
N ALA A 168 19.76 -4.01 -3.33
CA ALA A 168 19.03 -4.46 -4.52
C ALA A 168 19.29 -3.54 -5.74
N MET A 169 19.33 -2.23 -5.52
CA MET A 169 19.62 -1.26 -6.58
C MET A 169 21.06 -1.38 -7.10
N PHE A 170 22.05 -1.56 -6.21
CA PHE A 170 23.43 -1.81 -6.61
C PHE A 170 23.58 -3.12 -7.38
N LEU A 171 22.94 -4.19 -6.90
CA LEU A 171 22.97 -5.50 -7.58
C LEU A 171 22.35 -5.42 -8.99
N THR A 172 21.24 -4.70 -9.13
CA THR A 172 20.58 -4.49 -10.42
C THR A 172 21.46 -3.69 -11.38
N GLY A 173 22.11 -2.62 -10.89
CA GLY A 173 23.07 -1.85 -11.68
C GLY A 173 24.28 -2.67 -12.11
N ALA A 174 24.83 -3.50 -11.21
CA ALA A 174 25.96 -4.38 -11.53
C ALA A 174 25.57 -5.45 -12.56
N ALA A 175 24.38 -6.03 -12.45
CA ALA A 175 23.88 -7.02 -13.40
C ALA A 175 23.77 -6.45 -14.82
N LEU A 176 23.34 -5.19 -14.96
CA LEU A 176 23.23 -4.53 -16.26
C LEU A 176 24.60 -4.25 -16.92
N ILE A 177 25.64 -4.03 -16.13
CA ILE A 177 27.00 -3.81 -16.64
C ILE A 177 27.66 -5.14 -17.03
N GLY A 178 27.27 -6.23 -16.39
CA GLY A 178 27.81 -7.57 -16.63
C GLY A 178 27.18 -8.35 -17.78
N THR A 179 26.09 -7.86 -18.37
CA THR A 179 25.38 -8.45 -19.53
C THR A 179 25.68 -7.69 -20.81
#